data_AF-A0A8T6QGV4-F1
#
_entry.id   AF-A0A8T6QGV4-F1
#
_cell.length_a   1.000
_cell.length_b   1.000
_cell.length_c   1.000
_cell.angle_alpha   90.00
_cell.angle_beta   90.00
_cell.angle_gamma   90.00
#
_symmetry.space_group_name_H-M   'P 1'
#
loop_
_entity.id
_entity.type
_entity.pdbx_description
1 polymer ?
#
loop_
_entity_poly.entity_id
_entity_poly.type
_entity_poly.pdbx_seq_one_letter_code
_entity_poly.pdbx_strand_id
1 'polypeptide(L)'
;DEDIEQEGSPTFLGDKRIEGSVWPKSIRGSTPKVRGTCQIERAASESPHFLRFHVACPHCGEEQYLKFGDKETPFGLKWTPDDPSSVFYLCEHNAGVIRQQELDFTDARYICEKTGIWTRDGILWFSSSGEEIEPPDSVTFHIWTAYS
;
A
#
# COMPACT_ATOMS: atom_id res chain seq x y z
N ASP A 1 6.62 -16.40 -14.80
CA ASP A 1 6.60 -16.74 -16.22
C ASP A 1 5.61 -15.82 -16.92
N GLU A 2 6.06 -15.02 -17.87
CA GLU A 2 5.24 -13.99 -18.53
C GLU A 2 4.21 -14.59 -19.50
N ASP A 3 4.44 -15.83 -19.92
CA ASP A 3 3.60 -16.52 -20.88
C ASP A 3 3.64 -18.04 -20.60
N ILE A 4 2.47 -18.64 -20.36
CA ILE A 4 2.34 -20.09 -20.15
C ILE A 4 2.06 -20.73 -21.49
N GLU A 5 3.04 -21.43 -22.05
CA GLU A 5 2.89 -22.22 -23.29
C GLU A 5 2.31 -21.43 -24.49
N GLN A 6 2.57 -20.12 -24.58
CA GLN A 6 2.02 -19.21 -25.61
C GLN A 6 0.51 -18.94 -25.47
N GLU A 7 -0.10 -19.30 -24.35
CA GLU A 7 -1.49 -19.00 -24.03
C GLU A 7 -1.67 -17.63 -23.33
N GLY A 8 -0.59 -17.06 -22.81
CA GLY A 8 -0.55 -15.77 -22.13
C GLY A 8 -0.17 -15.83 -20.66
N SER A 9 -0.19 -14.67 -19.99
CA SER A 9 0.24 -14.55 -18.60
C SER A 9 -0.68 -15.31 -17.62
N PRO A 10 -0.14 -15.87 -16.51
CA PRO A 10 -0.94 -16.49 -15.46
C PRO A 10 -2.10 -15.63 -14.94
N THR A 11 -1.91 -14.31 -14.82
CA THR A 11 -2.97 -13.40 -14.40
C THR A 11 -4.10 -13.31 -15.42
N PHE A 12 -3.77 -13.24 -16.71
CA PHE A 12 -4.76 -13.20 -17.79
C PHE A 12 -5.54 -14.52 -17.90
N LEU A 13 -4.83 -15.66 -17.85
CA LEU A 13 -5.45 -16.98 -17.89
C LEU A 13 -6.35 -17.23 -16.67
N GLY A 14 -5.96 -16.72 -15.50
CA GLY A 14 -6.78 -16.74 -14.30
C GLY A 14 -8.10 -15.97 -14.47
N ASP A 15 -8.03 -14.77 -15.07
CA ASP A 15 -9.21 -13.95 -15.33
C ASP A 15 -10.16 -14.62 -16.33
N LYS A 16 -9.62 -15.26 -17.37
CA LYS A 16 -10.42 -16.02 -18.35
C LYS A 16 -11.24 -17.14 -17.70
N ARG A 17 -10.73 -17.78 -16.65
CA ARG A 17 -11.44 -18.86 -15.95
C ARG A 17 -12.66 -18.38 -15.16
N ILE A 18 -12.72 -17.10 -14.80
CA ILE A 18 -13.81 -16.55 -13.98
C ILE A 18 -14.85 -15.79 -14.81
N GLU A 19 -14.68 -15.63 -16.13
CA GLU A 19 -15.62 -14.90 -17.00
C GLU A 19 -17.05 -15.48 -16.98
N GLY A 20 -17.21 -16.79 -16.81
CA GLY A 20 -18.51 -17.45 -16.71
C GLY A 20 -19.10 -17.51 -15.29
N SER A 21 -18.41 -16.96 -14.28
CA SER A 21 -18.88 -17.00 -12.89
C SER A 21 -20.03 -16.02 -12.68
N VAL A 22 -21.02 -16.40 -11.88
CA VAL A 22 -22.10 -15.50 -11.44
C VAL A 22 -21.55 -14.38 -10.55
N TRP A 23 -20.48 -14.65 -9.81
CA TRP A 23 -19.81 -13.71 -8.91
C TRP A 23 -18.29 -13.82 -9.09
N PRO A 24 -17.72 -13.22 -10.14
CA PRO A 24 -16.30 -13.32 -10.43
C PRO A 24 -15.49 -12.64 -9.33
N LYS A 25 -14.42 -13.29 -8.87
CA LYS A 25 -13.50 -12.75 -7.88
C LYS A 25 -12.07 -13.18 -8.20
N SER A 26 -11.18 -12.21 -8.39
CA SER A 26 -9.75 -12.43 -8.64
C SER A 26 -8.98 -11.86 -7.46
N ILE A 27 -8.37 -12.73 -6.64
CA ILE A 27 -7.49 -12.32 -5.53
C ILE A 27 -6.07 -12.68 -5.90
N ARG A 28 -5.19 -11.70 -5.82
CA ARG A 28 -3.78 -11.83 -6.23
C ARG A 28 -2.90 -11.25 -5.13
N GLY A 29 -1.76 -11.87 -4.88
CA GLY A 29 -0.82 -11.42 -3.85
C GLY A 29 0.61 -11.80 -4.21
N SER A 30 1.56 -10.96 -3.81
CA SER A 30 2.99 -11.25 -3.95
C SER A 30 3.81 -10.42 -2.96
N THR A 31 5.00 -10.90 -2.65
CA THR A 31 6.05 -10.16 -1.94
C THR A 31 7.28 -10.07 -2.87
N PRO A 32 7.28 -9.13 -3.83
CA PRO A 32 8.32 -9.08 -4.86
C PRO A 32 9.69 -8.79 -4.23
N LYS A 33 10.68 -9.64 -4.52
CA LYS A 33 12.07 -9.43 -4.09
C LYS A 33 12.83 -8.50 -5.03
N VAL A 34 12.52 -8.59 -6.33
CA VAL A 34 13.13 -7.78 -7.39
C VAL A 34 12.03 -6.94 -8.02
N ARG A 35 12.27 -5.63 -8.09
CA ARG A 35 11.34 -4.67 -8.67
C ARG A 35 11.15 -4.94 -10.17
N GLY A 36 9.91 -4.86 -10.63
CA GLY A 36 9.57 -4.88 -12.05
C GLY A 36 9.49 -6.28 -12.68
N THR A 37 9.87 -7.34 -11.97
CA THR A 37 9.75 -8.72 -12.48
C THR A 37 8.44 -9.40 -12.05
N CYS A 38 7.71 -8.80 -11.10
CA CYS A 38 6.51 -9.40 -10.55
C CYS A 38 5.26 -8.94 -11.30
N GLN A 39 4.51 -9.89 -11.86
CA GLN A 39 3.25 -9.61 -12.55
C GLN A 39 2.20 -8.99 -11.62
N ILE A 40 2.23 -9.32 -10.33
CA ILE A 40 1.31 -8.72 -9.36
C ILE A 40 1.70 -7.28 -9.07
N GLU A 41 3.00 -6.94 -9.05
CA GLU A 41 3.44 -5.54 -8.95
C GLU A 41 2.95 -4.72 -10.15
N ARG A 42 3.06 -5.28 -11.37
CA ARG A 42 2.52 -4.64 -12.58
C ARG A 42 1.00 -4.46 -12.48
N ALA A 43 0.25 -5.53 -12.20
CA ALA A 43 -1.21 -5.48 -12.08
C ALA A 43 -1.67 -4.51 -10.97
N ALA A 44 -0.95 -4.49 -9.84
CA ALA A 44 -1.16 -3.53 -8.76
C ALA A 44 -1.01 -2.10 -9.28
N SER A 45 0.07 -1.79 -10.00
CA SER A 45 0.33 -0.45 -10.56
C SER A 45 -0.70 0.02 -11.59
N GLU A 46 -1.26 -0.92 -12.37
CA GLU A 46 -2.27 -0.67 -13.39
C GLU A 46 -3.68 -0.50 -12.80
N SER A 47 -3.93 -1.04 -11.60
CA SER A 47 -5.21 -0.94 -10.90
C SER A 47 -5.68 0.52 -10.75
N PRO A 48 -6.96 0.83 -10.99
CA PRO A 48 -7.49 2.18 -10.81
C PRO A 48 -7.42 2.65 -9.35
N HIS A 49 -7.38 1.72 -8.39
CA HIS A 49 -7.36 2.02 -6.97
C HIS A 49 -6.13 1.39 -6.31
N PHE A 50 -5.15 2.23 -5.96
CA PHE A 50 -3.90 1.81 -5.30
C PHE A 50 -3.83 2.39 -3.89
N LEU A 51 -4.06 1.54 -2.90
CA LEU A 51 -4.23 1.94 -1.50
C LEU A 51 -2.93 1.78 -0.70
N ARG A 52 -2.56 2.85 0.00
CA ARG A 52 -1.48 2.88 0.99
C ARG A 52 -2.05 2.93 2.39
N PHE A 53 -1.36 2.34 3.34
CA PHE A 53 -1.73 2.45 4.75
C PHE A 53 -1.17 3.74 5.33
N HIS A 54 -2.05 4.69 5.64
CA HIS A 54 -1.70 5.98 6.24
C HIS A 54 -1.88 5.93 7.74
N VAL A 55 -0.91 6.51 8.44
CA VAL A 55 -0.83 6.62 9.90
C VAL A 55 -0.60 8.08 10.27
N ALA A 56 -1.24 8.55 11.33
CA ALA A 56 -1.07 9.91 11.82
C ALA A 56 0.30 10.06 12.51
N CYS A 57 1.00 11.15 12.27
CA CYS A 57 2.19 11.49 13.03
C CYS A 57 1.81 11.80 14.49
N PRO A 58 2.45 11.19 15.51
CA PRO A 58 2.12 11.47 16.92
C PRO A 58 2.47 12.90 17.36
N HIS A 59 3.26 13.64 16.57
CA HIS A 59 3.70 15.00 16.91
C HIS A 59 2.93 16.11 16.19
N CYS A 60 2.51 15.89 14.93
CA CYS A 60 1.77 16.91 14.15
C CYS A 60 0.36 16.49 13.74
N GLY A 61 -0.03 15.23 13.94
CA GLY A 61 -1.35 14.72 13.56
C GLY A 61 -1.55 14.49 12.06
N GLU A 62 -0.70 15.05 11.20
CA GLU A 62 -0.77 14.86 9.75
C GLU A 62 -0.55 13.39 9.36
N GLU A 63 -1.39 12.90 8.44
CA GLU A 63 -1.36 11.53 7.97
C GLU A 63 -0.27 11.34 6.91
N GLN A 64 0.44 10.21 7.01
CA GLN A 64 1.43 9.79 6.03
C GLN A 64 1.47 8.28 5.94
N TYR A 65 1.84 7.72 4.79
CA TYR A 65 2.29 6.33 4.73
C TYR A 65 3.79 6.27 4.93
N LEU A 66 4.27 5.21 5.58
CA LEU A 66 5.69 5.07 5.84
C LEU A 66 6.44 4.78 4.53
N LYS A 67 7.55 5.50 4.33
CA LYS A 67 8.48 5.32 3.21
C LYS A 67 9.85 4.92 3.76
N PHE A 68 10.56 4.03 3.07
CA PHE A 68 11.93 3.69 3.47
C PHE A 68 12.83 4.93 3.39
N GLY A 69 12.67 5.74 2.34
CA GLY A 69 13.54 6.89 2.04
C GLY A 69 14.91 6.45 1.54
N ASP A 70 15.76 7.42 1.23
CA ASP A 70 17.17 7.23 0.95
C ASP A 70 18.02 8.25 1.73
N LYS A 71 19.32 8.35 1.44
CA LYS A 71 20.23 9.27 2.12
C LYS A 71 19.84 10.75 1.92
N GLU A 72 19.23 11.09 0.79
CA GLU A 72 18.91 12.47 0.41
C GLU A 72 17.49 12.87 0.80
N THR A 73 16.60 11.89 0.94
CA THR A 73 15.21 12.09 1.37
C THR A 73 15.18 12.65 2.79
N PRO A 74 14.54 13.80 3.06
CA PRO A 74 14.54 14.43 4.38
C PRO A 74 13.63 13.71 5.41
N PHE A 75 12.87 12.71 4.97
CA PHE A 75 11.97 11.90 5.79
C PHE A 75 12.24 10.40 5.56
N GLY A 76 11.48 9.54 6.23
CA GLY A 76 11.60 8.08 6.13
C GLY A 76 12.49 7.49 7.21
N LEU A 77 12.94 6.24 7.01
CA LEU A 77 13.80 5.55 7.97
C LEU A 77 15.21 6.14 7.94
N LYS A 78 15.74 6.45 9.13
CA LYS A 78 17.10 6.94 9.36
C LYS A 78 17.76 6.14 10.46
N TRP A 79 19.06 5.93 10.32
CA TRP A 79 19.89 5.24 11.31
C TRP A 79 21.34 5.68 11.12
N THR A 80 22.13 5.54 12.18
CA THR A 80 23.57 5.69 12.12
C THR A 80 24.18 4.51 11.36
N PRO A 81 25.12 4.73 10.43
CA PRO A 81 25.84 3.65 9.75
C PRO A 81 26.40 2.64 10.76
N ASP A 82 26.29 1.35 10.43
CA ASP A 82 26.73 0.22 11.26
C ASP A 82 26.03 0.05 12.62
N ASP A 83 24.97 0.83 12.91
CA ASP A 83 24.13 0.67 14.10
C ASP A 83 22.63 0.58 13.74
N PRO A 84 22.12 -0.63 13.43
CA PRO A 84 20.70 -0.85 13.16
C PRO A 84 19.78 -0.54 14.34
N SER A 85 20.30 -0.52 15.58
CA SER A 85 19.49 -0.25 16.77
C SER A 85 19.13 1.24 16.92
N SER A 86 19.86 2.11 16.23
CA SER A 86 19.61 3.55 16.17
C SER A 86 18.47 3.94 15.24
N VAL A 87 17.76 2.99 14.64
CA VAL A 87 16.73 3.28 13.64
C VAL A 87 15.56 4.09 14.22
N PHE A 88 15.18 5.15 13.50
CA PHE A 88 13.97 5.93 13.75
C PHE A 88 13.34 6.36 12.43
N TYR A 89 12.10 6.82 12.48
CA TYR A 89 11.41 7.37 11.33
C TYR A 89 11.36 8.90 11.44
N LEU A 90 11.62 9.61 10.34
CA LEU A 90 11.40 11.06 10.25
C LEU A 90 10.08 11.35 9.53
N CYS A 91 9.22 12.10 10.20
CA CYS A 91 7.94 12.56 9.64
C CYS A 91 8.14 13.42 8.38
N GLU A 92 7.34 13.19 7.34
CA GLU A 92 7.40 13.97 6.09
C GLU A 92 6.91 15.42 6.20
N HIS A 93 6.11 15.72 7.23
CA HIS A 93 5.46 17.03 7.40
C HIS A 93 6.23 18.00 8.29
N ASN A 94 6.81 17.50 9.39
CA ASN A 94 7.47 18.34 10.39
C ASN A 94 8.90 17.91 10.72
N ALA A 95 9.45 16.89 10.04
CA ALA A 95 10.75 16.29 10.32
C ALA A 95 10.96 15.85 11.77
N GLY A 96 9.87 15.61 12.51
CA GLY A 96 9.91 15.06 13.86
C GLY A 96 10.38 13.61 13.85
N VAL A 97 11.18 13.24 14.85
CA VAL A 97 11.63 11.87 15.08
C VAL A 97 10.50 11.07 15.69
N ILE A 98 10.04 10.05 14.98
CA ILE A 98 9.01 9.10 15.43
C ILE A 98 9.69 7.78 15.76
N ARG A 99 9.53 7.30 16.99
CA ARG A 99 9.95 5.96 17.39
C ARG A 99 8.79 4.97 17.28
N GLN A 100 9.10 3.68 17.11
CA GLN A 100 8.10 2.62 16.96
C GLN A 100 7.04 2.64 18.07
N GLN A 101 7.46 2.84 19.32
CA GLN A 101 6.56 2.86 20.49
C GLN A 101 5.58 4.04 20.51
N GLU A 102 5.81 5.06 19.68
CA GLU A 102 4.96 6.25 19.57
C GLU A 102 3.94 6.14 18.44
N LEU A 103 4.06 5.12 17.58
CA LEU A 103 3.10 4.89 16.50
C LEU A 103 1.77 4.40 17.08
N ASP A 104 0.70 5.11 16.73
CA ASP A 104 -0.67 4.73 17.01
C ASP A 104 -1.39 4.44 15.69
N PHE A 105 -1.91 3.21 15.56
CA PHE A 105 -2.64 2.75 14.38
C PHE A 105 -4.16 2.82 14.55
N THR A 106 -4.67 3.29 15.69
CA THR A 106 -6.11 3.32 16.00
C THR A 106 -6.91 4.04 14.91
N ASP A 107 -6.43 5.20 14.49
CA ASP A 107 -7.04 6.01 13.43
C ASP A 107 -6.33 5.86 12.08
N ALA A 108 -5.54 4.81 11.89
CA ALA A 108 -4.94 4.54 10.59
C ALA A 108 -5.99 4.10 9.56
N ARG A 109 -5.75 4.40 8.28
CA ARG A 109 -6.65 4.07 7.18
C ARG A 109 -5.91 3.82 5.89
N TYR A 110 -6.52 3.02 5.02
CA TYR A 110 -6.04 2.83 3.66
C TYR A 110 -6.59 3.94 2.77
N ILE A 111 -5.71 4.72 2.16
CA ILE A 111 -6.06 5.81 1.25
C ILE A 111 -5.54 5.49 -0.15
N CYS A 112 -6.39 5.65 -1.16
CA CYS A 112 -6.03 5.47 -2.56
C CYS A 112 -5.17 6.63 -3.06
N GLU A 113 -3.94 6.38 -3.50
CA GLU A 113 -3.02 7.41 -4.03
C GLU A 113 -3.55 8.08 -5.31
N LYS A 114 -4.43 7.39 -6.06
CA LYS A 114 -4.94 7.85 -7.35
C LYS A 114 -6.23 8.66 -7.24
N THR A 115 -7.11 8.30 -6.30
CA THR A 115 -8.48 8.85 -6.22
C THR A 115 -8.81 9.49 -4.88
N GLY A 116 -8.02 9.24 -3.83
CA GLY A 116 -8.28 9.73 -2.47
C GLY A 116 -9.43 9.04 -1.74
N ILE A 117 -10.11 8.06 -2.34
CA ILE A 117 -11.07 7.21 -1.61
C ILE A 117 -10.33 6.43 -0.53
N TRP A 118 -11.01 6.10 0.55
CA TRP A 118 -10.38 5.43 1.68
C TRP A 118 -11.31 4.48 2.43
N THR A 119 -10.70 3.59 3.18
CA THR A 119 -11.37 2.61 4.05
C THR A 119 -10.50 2.31 5.27
N ARG A 120 -11.13 1.94 6.40
CA ARG A 120 -10.42 1.47 7.60
C ARG A 120 -10.39 -0.05 7.69
N ASP A 121 -11.45 -0.71 7.23
CA ASP A 121 -11.71 -2.13 7.45
C ASP A 121 -11.88 -2.93 6.14
N GLY A 122 -11.91 -2.26 4.99
CA GLY A 122 -12.20 -2.87 3.69
C GLY A 122 -13.68 -3.17 3.47
N ILE A 123 -14.55 -2.81 4.41
CA ILE A 123 -16.01 -3.02 4.37
C ILE A 123 -16.71 -1.71 4.07
N LEU A 124 -16.45 -0.66 4.86
CA LEU A 124 -16.99 0.68 4.65
C LEU A 124 -16.02 1.52 3.82
N TRP A 125 -16.56 2.21 2.82
CA TRP A 125 -15.79 3.00 1.87
C TRP A 125 -16.25 4.44 1.89
N PHE A 126 -15.28 5.35 1.74
CA PHE A 126 -15.53 6.77 1.80
C PHE A 126 -14.85 7.48 0.64
N SER A 127 -15.49 8.53 0.13
CA SER A 127 -14.90 9.46 -0.81
C SER A 127 -13.75 10.26 -0.17
N SER A 128 -12.99 10.98 -0.98
CA SER A 128 -11.97 11.91 -0.48
C SER A 128 -12.54 13.06 0.36
N SER A 129 -13.83 13.39 0.21
CA SER A 129 -14.54 14.36 1.05
C SER A 129 -15.10 13.76 2.34
N GLY A 130 -15.05 12.44 2.52
CA GLY A 130 -15.52 11.74 3.71
C GLY A 130 -16.98 11.27 3.66
N GLU A 131 -17.63 11.35 2.50
CA GLU A 131 -18.98 10.79 2.30
C GLU A 131 -18.89 9.28 2.06
N GLU A 132 -19.82 8.50 2.61
CA GLU A 132 -19.88 7.06 2.37
C GLU A 132 -20.20 6.77 0.90
N ILE A 133 -19.50 5.80 0.31
CA ILE A 133 -19.67 5.36 -1.07
C ILE A 133 -19.76 3.84 -1.15
N GLU A 134 -20.28 3.34 -2.27
CA GLU A 134 -20.23 1.91 -2.57
C GLU A 134 -18.78 1.41 -2.68
N PRO A 135 -18.49 0.16 -2.24
CA PRO A 135 -17.19 -0.45 -2.41
C PRO A 135 -16.76 -0.48 -3.89
N PRO A 136 -15.50 -0.14 -4.22
CA PRO A 136 -15.02 -0.22 -5.60
C PRO A 136 -14.95 -1.66 -6.11
N ASP A 137 -15.24 -1.86 -7.40
CA ASP A 137 -15.19 -3.18 -8.06
C ASP A 137 -13.80 -3.84 -8.03
N SER A 138 -12.73 -3.03 -7.95
CA SER A 138 -11.35 -3.51 -7.91
C SER A 138 -10.48 -2.63 -7.03
N VAL A 139 -9.61 -3.22 -6.23
CA VAL A 139 -8.74 -2.50 -5.30
C VAL A 139 -7.41 -3.21 -5.15
N THR A 140 -6.34 -2.42 -4.97
CA THR A 140 -5.00 -2.90 -4.64
C THR A 140 -4.61 -2.38 -3.28
N PHE A 141 -4.32 -3.27 -2.35
CA PHE A 141 -3.71 -2.91 -1.07
C PHE A 141 -2.21 -3.12 -1.14
N HIS A 142 -1.42 -2.05 -0.94
CA HIS A 142 0.01 -2.18 -0.77
C HIS A 142 0.36 -2.16 0.71
N ILE A 143 0.78 -3.32 1.21
CA ILE A 143 1.14 -3.53 2.62
C ILE A 143 2.66 -3.58 2.74
N TRP A 144 3.20 -2.99 3.80
CA TRP A 144 4.63 -2.97 4.06
C TRP A 144 4.96 -3.48 5.46
N THR A 145 6.08 -4.19 5.63
CA THR A 145 6.46 -4.77 6.92
C THR A 145 6.94 -3.75 7.94
N ALA A 146 7.19 -2.50 7.54
CA ALA A 146 7.57 -1.43 8.48
C ALA A 146 6.45 -1.05 9.46
N TYR A 147 5.22 -1.50 9.22
CA TYR A 147 4.10 -1.31 10.16
C TYR A 147 4.03 -2.40 11.25
N SER A 148 4.90 -3.42 11.20
CA SER A 148 4.96 -4.53 12.17
C SER A 148 5.91 -4.25 13.32
#